data_AF-A0A4V2AZA6-F1
#
_entry.id   AF-A0A4V2AZA6-F1
#
_cell.length_a   1.000
_cell.length_b   1.000
_cell.length_c   1.000
_cell.angle_alpha   90.00
_cell.angle_beta   90.00
_cell.angle_gamma   90.00
#
_symmetry.space_group_name_H-M   'P 1'
#
loop_
_entity.id
_entity.type
_entity.pdbx_description
1 polymer ?
#
loop_
_entity_poly.entity_id
_entity_poly.type
_entity_poly.pdbx_seq_one_letter_code
_entity_poly.pdbx_strand_id
1 'polypeptide(L)' 'MRRVAINEFLAGCKNALVIDVRSPAEYNHAHLPGAINLPLFSDEERA' A
#
# COMPACT_ATOMS: atom_id res chain seq x y z
N MET A 1 16.99 -6.31 1.26
CA MET A 1 15.66 -6.03 0.66
C MET A 1 15.86 -5.23 -0.62
N ARG A 2 15.11 -5.54 -1.68
CA ARG A 2 15.14 -4.76 -2.93
C ARG A 2 14.35 -3.46 -2.73
N ARG A 3 14.95 -2.32 -3.05
CA ARG A 3 14.24 -1.03 -3.17
C ARG A 3 13.99 -0.75 -4.64
N VAL A 4 12.89 -0.08 -4.94
CA VAL A 4 12.50 0.28 -6.30
C VAL A 4 12.21 1.78 -6.37
N ALA A 5 12.47 2.38 -7.53
CA ALA A 5 12.07 3.77 -7.77
C ALA A 5 10.55 3.87 -7.98
N ILE A 6 9.97 5.04 -7.72
CA ILE A 6 8.51 5.25 -7.84
C ILE A 6 7.99 4.91 -9.25
N ASN A 7 8.72 5.31 -10.30
CA ASN A 7 8.31 5.04 -11.68
C ASN A 7 8.33 3.55 -12.02
N GLU A 8 9.33 2.81 -11.49
CA GLU A 8 9.40 1.35 -11.64
C GLU A 8 8.24 0.67 -10.93
N PHE A 9 7.93 1.11 -9.70
CA PHE A 9 6.80 0.60 -8.92
C PHE A 9 5.48 0.80 -9.68
N LEU A 10 5.19 2.03 -10.12
CA LEU A 10 3.96 2.37 -10.84
C LEU A 10 3.82 1.61 -12.17
N ALA A 11 4.92 1.38 -12.89
CA ALA A 11 4.90 0.55 -14.10
C ALA A 11 4.55 -0.91 -13.79
N GLY A 12 5.07 -1.45 -12.68
CA GLY A 12 4.80 -2.81 -12.21
C GLY A 12 3.37 -3.03 -11.72
N CYS A 13 2.73 -2.01 -11.12
CA CYS A 13 1.37 -2.10 -10.58
C CYS A 13 0.32 -2.56 -11.60
N LYS A 14 0.51 -2.31 -12.90
CA LYS A 14 -0.45 -2.71 -13.94
C LYS A 14 -0.64 -4.23 -14.04
N ASN A 15 0.38 -5.01 -13.67
CA ASN A 15 0.41 -6.46 -13.83
C ASN A 15 0.69 -7.18 -12.51
N ALA A 16 0.50 -6.50 -11.37
CA ALA A 16 0.83 -7.02 -10.06
C ALA A 16 -0.25 -6.69 -9.03
N LEU A 17 -0.38 -7.53 -8.01
CA LEU A 17 -1.19 -7.22 -6.85
C LEU A 17 -0.42 -6.26 -5.94
N VAL A 18 -1.05 -5.12 -5.61
CA VAL A 18 -0.48 -4.14 -4.69
C VAL A 18 -1.04 -4.39 -3.30
N ILE A 19 -0.16 -4.71 -2.35
CA ILE A 19 -0.52 -4.86 -0.94
C ILE A 19 -0.14 -3.58 -0.21
N ASP A 20 -1.14 -2.93 0.39
CA ASP A 20 -0.96 -1.76 1.23
C ASP A 20 -0.97 -2.18 2.70
N VAL A 21 0.18 -2.06 3.34
CA VAL A 21 0.41 -2.50 4.73
C VAL A 21 0.17 -1.41 5.77
N ARG A 22 -0.29 -0.23 5.34
CA ARG A 22 -0.65 0.89 6.21
C ARG A 22 -1.89 0.58 7.03
N SER A 23 -2.17 1.41 8.04
CA SER A 23 -3.37 1.31 8.85
C SER A 23 -4.66 1.41 8.01
N PRO A 24 -5.78 0.83 8.47
CA PRO A 24 -7.07 0.98 7.80
C PRO A 24 -7.46 2.43 7.52
N ALA A 25 -7.26 3.34 8.47
CA ALA A 25 -7.59 4.76 8.32
C ALA A 25 -6.76 5.45 7.21
N GLU A 26 -5.45 5.20 7.16
CA GLU A 26 -4.57 5.74 6.09
C GLU A 26 -5.00 5.23 4.71
N TYR A 27 -5.37 3.95 4.61
CA TYR A 27 -5.86 3.35 3.37
C TYR A 27 -7.21 3.93 2.94
N ASN A 28 -8.17 4.05 3.88
CA ASN A 28 -9.51 4.58 3.63
C ASN A 28 -9.48 6.08 3.25
N HIS A 29 -8.51 6.83 3.76
CA HIS A 29 -8.31 8.23 3.38
C HIS A 29 -7.89 8.36 1.91
N ALA A 30 -6.86 7.61 1.50
CA ALA A 30 -6.43 7.51 0.11
C ALA A 30 -5.52 6.30 -0.11
N HIS A 31 -5.74 5.60 -1.23
CA HIS A 31 -4.90 4.48 -1.65
C HIS A 31 -4.83 4.38 -3.19
N LEU A 32 -3.87 3.60 -3.68
CA LEU A 32 -3.73 3.32 -5.10
C LEU A 32 -4.93 2.48 -5.58
N PRO A 33 -5.57 2.81 -6.72
CA PRO A 33 -6.66 1.99 -7.26
C PRO A 33 -6.26 0.52 -7.44
N GLY A 34 -7.09 -0.38 -6.94
CA GLY A 34 -6.85 -1.83 -7.02
C GLY A 34 -5.86 -2.39 -6.00
N ALA A 35 -5.30 -1.56 -5.10
CA ALA A 35 -4.58 -2.05 -3.94
C ALA A 35 -5.51 -2.84 -3.01
N ILE A 36 -4.94 -3.73 -2.21
CA ILE A 36 -5.63 -4.43 -1.12
C ILE A 36 -4.94 -4.06 0.18
N ASN A 37 -5.72 -3.58 1.15
CA ASN A 37 -5.21 -3.31 2.48
C ASN A 37 -4.98 -4.61 3.25
N LEU A 38 -3.75 -4.83 3.71
CA LEU A 38 -3.38 -5.90 4.64
C LEU A 38 -2.59 -5.26 5.79
N PRO A 39 -3.28 -4.60 6.73
CA PRO A 39 -2.66 -3.72 7.70
C PRO A 39 -1.75 -4.52 8.64
N LEU A 40 -0.55 -4.00 8.89
CA LEU A 40 0.35 -4.56 9.91
C LEU A 40 -0.02 -4.12 11.34
N PHE A 41 -0.76 -3.02 11.45
CA PHE A 41 -1.14 -2.37 12.69
C PHE A 41 -2.60 -1.94 12.63
N SER A 42 -3.29 -1.93 13.77
CA SER A 42 -4.57 -1.25 13.90
C SER A 42 -4.40 0.27 13.78
N ASP A 43 -5.52 1.00 13.67
CA ASP A 43 -5.49 2.46 13.68
C ASP A 43 -4.91 3.00 15.00
N GLU A 44 -5.19 2.34 16.13
CA GLU A 44 -4.69 2.72 17.46
C GLU A 44 -3.19 2.46 17.63
N GLU A 45 -2.67 1.37 17.07
CA GLU A 45 -1.23 1.04 17.13
C GLU A 45 -0.37 1.96 16.25
N ARG A 46 -1.00 2.65 15.29
CA ARG A 46 -0.36 3.54 14.31
C ARG A 46 -0.52 5.04 14.64
N ALA A 47 -1.32 5.37 15.67
CA ALA A 47 -1.62 6.73 16.12
C ALA A 47 -0.41 7.50 16.68
#